data_AF-A0AA41AJH8-F1
#
_entry.id   AF-A0AA41AJH8-F1
#
_cell.length_a   1.000
_cell.length_b   1.000
_cell.length_c   1.000
_cell.angle_alpha   90.00
_cell.angle_beta   90.00
_cell.angle_gamma   90.00
#
_symmetry.space_group_name_H-M   'P 1'
#
loop_
_entity.id
_entity.type
_entity.pdbx_description
1 polymer ?
#
loop_
_entity_poly.entity_id
_entity_poly.type
_entity_poly.pdbx_seq_one_letter_code
_entity_poly.pdbx_strand_id
1 'polypeptide(L)'
;MSRWIQQFENHAFQPIWKEMLDVTDEVLVDDETVVTSVEEIARFKKVVNYLDCLLEACDPELIPPSTWDNYRAQCNSCLQQIKSYQSNRNIGHITNANEHLDNLLTYIRPYQVVAGKAAKSASASFVAYTKTINSKLNSFQTEASSILDTISKYKESASSLASESEVSNQRIKVLEAHYFDDSEEESLSTRINSFEEKLEENYEKIQQYKSDLLDGDNSNESIASEINSALELAETESETIKSLLNEVKGKLKDL
;
A
#
# COMPACT_ATOMS: atom_id res chain seq x y z
N MET A 1 -67.13 11.85 19.73
CA MET A 1 -66.25 11.42 18.62
C MET A 1 -67.15 11.03 17.47
N SER A 2 -66.97 11.59 16.27
CA SER A 2 -67.85 11.28 15.14
C SER A 2 -67.56 9.90 14.57
N ARG A 3 -68.51 9.37 13.78
CA ARG A 3 -68.33 8.15 13.00
C ARG A 3 -67.10 8.23 12.09
N TRP A 4 -66.84 9.39 11.50
CA TRP A 4 -65.75 9.59 10.54
C TRP A 4 -64.38 9.57 11.22
N ILE A 5 -64.26 10.18 12.41
CA ILE A 5 -63.04 10.12 13.23
C ILE A 5 -62.74 8.68 13.65
N GLN A 6 -63.75 7.94 14.13
CA GLN A 6 -63.57 6.52 14.48
C GLN A 6 -63.17 5.67 13.27
N GLN A 7 -63.71 5.96 12.08
CA GLN A 7 -63.34 5.24 10.86
C GLN A 7 -61.90 5.55 10.43
N PHE A 8 -61.44 6.79 10.60
CA PHE A 8 -60.07 7.20 10.30
C PHE A 8 -59.05 6.59 11.27
N GLU A 9 -59.30 6.66 12.57
CA GLU A 9 -58.40 6.13 13.62
C GLU A 9 -58.26 4.61 13.53
N ASN A 10 -59.34 3.90 13.14
CA ASN A 10 -59.33 2.45 12.96
C ASN A 10 -59.07 2.02 11.51
N HIS A 11 -58.78 2.95 10.60
CA HIS A 11 -58.56 2.59 9.20
C HIS A 11 -57.30 1.75 9.05
N ALA A 12 -57.35 0.75 8.16
CA ALA A 12 -56.23 -0.14 7.89
C ALA A 12 -54.96 0.55 7.35
N PHE A 13 -55.01 1.85 7.00
CA PHE A 13 -53.83 2.59 6.55
C PHE A 13 -52.93 3.00 7.74
N GLN A 14 -53.50 3.21 8.93
CA GLN A 14 -52.80 3.69 10.12
C GLN A 14 -51.58 2.83 10.49
N PRO A 15 -51.70 1.49 10.64
CA PRO A 15 -50.55 0.65 10.97
C PRO A 15 -49.48 0.66 9.86
N ILE A 16 -49.89 0.72 8.60
CA ILE A 16 -48.98 0.77 7.44
C ILE A 16 -48.21 2.09 7.43
N TRP A 17 -48.89 3.20 7.69
CA TRP A 17 -48.26 4.53 7.76
C TRP A 17 -47.22 4.58 8.88
N LYS A 18 -47.57 4.07 10.06
CA LYS A 18 -46.65 3.99 11.19
C LYS A 18 -45.41 3.16 10.88
N GLU A 19 -45.60 1.98 10.29
CA GLU A 19 -44.47 1.14 9.85
C GLU A 19 -43.61 1.88 8.80
N MET A 20 -44.24 2.61 7.88
CA MET A 20 -43.51 3.40 6.88
C MET A 20 -42.66 4.50 7.52
N LEU A 21 -43.14 5.17 8.57
CA LEU A 21 -42.35 6.15 9.32
C LEU A 21 -41.14 5.50 10.00
N ASP A 22 -41.36 4.38 10.70
CA ASP A 22 -40.31 3.66 11.41
C ASP A 22 -39.19 3.23 10.45
N VAL A 23 -39.55 2.66 9.29
CA VAL A 23 -38.59 2.21 8.28
C VAL A 23 -37.92 3.38 7.55
N THR A 24 -38.59 4.53 7.41
CA THR A 24 -38.06 5.71 6.72
C THR A 24 -36.79 6.22 7.39
N ASP A 25 -36.74 6.26 8.72
CA ASP A 25 -35.57 6.76 9.44
C ASP A 25 -34.33 5.87 9.19
N GLU A 26 -34.54 4.56 9.05
CA GLU A 26 -33.52 3.55 8.80
C GLU A 26 -33.01 3.52 7.34
N VAL A 27 -33.62 4.26 6.42
CA VAL A 27 -33.15 4.34 5.03
C VAL A 27 -31.82 5.07 4.97
N LEU A 28 -30.75 4.33 4.65
CA LEU A 28 -29.40 4.84 4.45
C LEU A 28 -29.07 4.92 2.97
N VAL A 29 -28.24 5.90 2.60
CA VAL A 29 -27.64 6.00 1.27
C VAL A 29 -26.57 4.93 1.15
N ASP A 30 -26.56 4.18 0.05
CA ASP A 30 -25.57 3.13 -0.23
C ASP A 30 -24.22 3.71 -0.63
N ASP A 31 -24.21 4.59 -1.64
CA ASP A 31 -23.03 5.32 -2.09
C ASP A 31 -23.25 6.84 -1.94
N GLU A 32 -22.52 7.45 -1.01
CA GLU A 32 -22.60 8.90 -0.72
C GLU A 32 -21.98 9.77 -1.82
N THR A 33 -21.20 9.19 -2.74
CA THR A 33 -20.58 9.92 -3.85
C THR A 33 -21.52 10.12 -5.03
N VAL A 34 -22.59 9.32 -5.11
CA VAL A 34 -23.62 9.43 -6.15
C VAL A 34 -24.68 10.44 -5.70
N VAL A 35 -24.50 11.69 -6.14
CA VAL A 35 -25.36 12.83 -5.77
C VAL A 35 -26.85 12.54 -5.99
N THR A 36 -27.21 11.91 -7.11
CA THR A 36 -28.60 11.58 -7.42
C THR A 36 -29.22 10.61 -6.41
N SER A 37 -28.46 9.63 -5.94
CA SER A 37 -28.92 8.69 -4.89
C SER A 37 -29.16 9.40 -3.56
N VAL A 38 -28.28 10.34 -3.21
CA VAL A 38 -28.44 11.20 -2.02
C VAL A 38 -29.70 12.05 -2.12
N GLU A 39 -29.92 12.69 -3.28
CA GLU A 39 -31.09 13.54 -3.53
C GLU A 39 -32.41 12.77 -3.47
N GLU A 40 -32.48 11.58 -4.08
CA GLU A 40 -33.68 10.73 -4.08
C GLU A 40 -34.09 10.30 -2.67
N ILE A 41 -33.12 9.88 -1.84
CA ILE A 41 -33.36 9.49 -0.45
C ILE A 41 -33.73 10.69 0.41
N ALA A 42 -33.07 11.84 0.20
CA ALA A 42 -33.39 13.06 0.94
C ALA A 42 -34.79 13.58 0.60
N ARG A 43 -35.19 13.51 -0.68
CA ARG A 43 -36.56 13.81 -1.13
C ARG A 43 -37.57 12.87 -0.50
N PHE A 44 -37.30 11.56 -0.54
CA PHE A 44 -38.16 10.54 0.05
C PHE A 44 -38.44 10.86 1.53
N LYS A 45 -37.39 11.03 2.34
CA LYS A 45 -37.50 11.39 3.76
C LYS A 45 -38.26 12.71 3.97
N LYS A 46 -38.02 13.71 3.13
CA LYS A 46 -38.69 15.01 3.19
C LYS A 46 -40.20 14.86 2.98
N VAL A 47 -40.62 14.12 1.95
CA VAL A 47 -42.02 13.98 1.58
C VAL A 47 -42.78 13.12 2.59
N VAL A 48 -42.19 12.04 3.11
CA VAL A 48 -42.79 11.24 4.18
C VAL A 48 -43.09 12.10 5.42
N ASN A 49 -42.09 12.85 5.91
CA ASN A 49 -42.27 13.75 7.05
C ASN A 49 -43.31 14.85 6.77
N TYR A 50 -43.36 15.35 5.52
CA TYR A 50 -44.34 16.36 5.13
C TYR A 50 -45.76 15.81 5.21
N LEU A 51 -45.98 14.62 4.65
CA LEU A 51 -47.26 13.91 4.65
C LEU A 51 -47.72 13.57 6.07
N ASP A 52 -46.79 13.19 6.96
CA ASP A 52 -47.10 12.87 8.35
C ASP A 52 -47.68 14.08 9.09
N CYS A 53 -46.97 15.20 9.02
CA CYS A 53 -47.45 16.46 9.57
C CYS A 53 -48.73 16.94 8.86
N LEU A 54 -48.94 16.57 7.59
CA LEU A 54 -50.17 16.88 6.87
C LEU A 54 -51.35 16.09 7.44
N LEU A 55 -51.18 14.79 7.67
CA LEU A 55 -52.18 13.91 8.25
C LEU A 55 -52.63 14.41 9.64
N GLU A 56 -51.70 14.87 10.48
CA GLU A 56 -52.01 15.52 11.78
C GLU A 56 -52.78 16.84 11.66
N ALA A 57 -52.67 17.49 10.49
CA ALA A 57 -53.27 18.79 10.23
C ALA A 57 -54.64 18.71 9.55
N CYS A 58 -54.96 17.58 8.94
CA CYS A 58 -56.22 17.38 8.21
C CYS A 58 -57.39 17.16 9.15
N ASP A 59 -58.59 17.54 8.70
CA ASP A 59 -59.85 17.14 9.32
C ASP A 59 -60.36 15.87 8.62
N PRO A 60 -60.29 14.69 9.27
CA PRO A 60 -60.72 13.44 8.66
C PRO A 60 -62.21 13.40 8.30
N GLU A 61 -63.05 14.26 8.89
CA GLU A 61 -64.48 14.33 8.57
C GLU A 61 -64.74 14.93 7.18
N LEU A 62 -63.80 15.70 6.65
CA LEU A 62 -63.91 16.36 5.35
C LEU A 62 -63.34 15.51 4.21
N ILE A 63 -62.80 14.33 4.52
CA ILE A 63 -62.12 13.46 3.56
C ILE A 63 -63.02 12.26 3.23
N PRO A 64 -63.38 12.05 1.94
CA PRO A 64 -64.16 10.90 1.53
C PRO A 64 -63.51 9.57 1.93
N PRO A 65 -64.27 8.56 2.40
CA PRO A 65 -63.72 7.27 2.80
C PRO A 65 -62.90 6.56 1.72
N SER A 66 -63.31 6.70 0.45
CA SER A 66 -62.60 6.13 -0.70
C SER A 66 -61.18 6.70 -0.87
N THR A 67 -60.95 7.93 -0.41
CA THR A 67 -59.61 8.52 -0.41
C THR A 67 -58.67 7.75 0.52
N TRP A 68 -59.15 7.26 1.67
CA TRP A 68 -58.34 6.48 2.60
C TRP A 68 -58.00 5.08 2.08
N ASP A 69 -58.90 4.45 1.32
CA ASP A 69 -58.61 3.18 0.64
C ASP A 69 -57.53 3.34 -0.45
N ASN A 70 -57.61 4.41 -1.24
CA ASN A 70 -56.60 4.74 -2.25
C ASN A 70 -55.26 5.13 -1.60
N TYR A 71 -55.32 5.88 -0.50
CA TYR A 71 -54.14 6.24 0.30
C TYR A 71 -53.45 4.98 0.84
N ARG A 72 -54.22 4.03 1.41
CA ARG A 72 -53.71 2.74 1.87
C ARG A 72 -52.98 1.97 0.76
N ALA A 73 -53.56 1.92 -0.44
CA ALA A 73 -52.95 1.21 -1.56
C ALA A 73 -51.57 1.78 -1.91
N GLN A 74 -51.47 3.11 -2.02
CA GLN A 74 -50.20 3.77 -2.30
C GLN A 74 -49.19 3.62 -1.14
N CYS A 75 -49.62 3.68 0.13
CA CYS A 75 -48.75 3.42 1.27
C CYS A 75 -48.16 2.00 1.24
N ASN A 76 -48.97 0.99 0.91
CA ASN A 76 -48.50 -0.39 0.78
C ASN A 76 -47.45 -0.54 -0.32
N SER A 77 -47.71 0.03 -1.50
CA SER A 77 -46.75 -0.01 -2.61
C SER A 77 -45.46 0.72 -2.26
N CYS A 78 -45.55 1.90 -1.63
CA CYS A 78 -44.38 2.63 -1.13
C CYS A 78 -43.57 1.79 -0.12
N LEU A 79 -44.24 1.20 0.87
CA LEU A 79 -43.59 0.36 1.89
C LEU A 79 -42.87 -0.85 1.28
N GLN A 80 -43.47 -1.49 0.28
CA GLN A 80 -42.83 -2.59 -0.44
C GLN A 80 -41.54 -2.12 -1.15
N GLN A 81 -41.57 -0.97 -1.82
CA GLN A 81 -40.37 -0.41 -2.45
C GLN A 81 -39.27 -0.11 -1.43
N ILE A 82 -39.61 0.47 -0.27
CA ILE A 82 -38.63 0.74 0.78
C ILE A 82 -37.98 -0.55 1.29
N LYS A 83 -38.79 -1.60 1.53
CA LYS A 83 -38.29 -2.92 1.95
C LYS A 83 -37.38 -3.55 0.88
N SER A 84 -37.73 -3.41 -0.39
CA SER A 84 -36.88 -3.87 -1.50
C SER A 84 -35.56 -3.12 -1.53
N TYR A 85 -35.57 -1.79 -1.36
CA TYR A 85 -34.35 -0.99 -1.26
C TYR A 85 -33.47 -1.43 -0.09
N GLN A 86 -34.04 -1.66 1.09
CA GLN A 86 -33.26 -2.12 2.25
C GLN A 86 -32.60 -3.49 2.01
N SER A 87 -33.22 -4.35 1.20
CA SER A 87 -32.72 -5.68 0.87
C SER A 87 -31.59 -5.67 -0.16
N ASN A 88 -31.71 -4.87 -1.22
CA ASN A 88 -30.81 -4.94 -2.38
C ASN A 88 -30.06 -3.63 -2.71
N ARG A 89 -30.31 -2.55 -1.96
CA ARG A 89 -29.71 -1.21 -2.12
C ARG A 89 -29.89 -0.57 -3.50
N ASN A 90 -30.79 -1.08 -4.34
CA ASN A 90 -31.04 -0.52 -5.65
C ASN A 90 -31.88 0.76 -5.54
N ILE A 91 -31.25 1.91 -5.83
CA ILE A 91 -31.86 3.25 -5.73
C ILE A 91 -33.13 3.42 -6.56
N GLY A 92 -33.32 2.64 -7.63
CA GLY A 92 -34.56 2.65 -8.42
C GLY A 92 -35.80 2.34 -7.59
N HIS A 93 -35.67 1.57 -6.49
CA HIS A 93 -36.75 1.37 -5.54
C HIS A 93 -37.14 2.65 -4.79
N ILE A 94 -36.18 3.51 -4.43
CA ILE A 94 -36.48 4.81 -3.80
C ILE A 94 -37.12 5.77 -4.81
N THR A 95 -36.67 5.77 -6.07
CA THR A 95 -37.33 6.54 -7.13
C THR A 95 -38.79 6.12 -7.29
N ASN A 96 -39.09 4.82 -7.34
CA ASN A 96 -40.47 4.32 -7.39
C ASN A 96 -41.25 4.65 -6.11
N ALA A 97 -40.61 4.58 -4.93
CA ALA A 97 -41.24 4.99 -3.68
C ALA A 97 -41.64 6.48 -3.72
N ASN A 98 -40.77 7.34 -4.26
CA ASN A 98 -41.04 8.75 -4.47
C ASN A 98 -42.25 9.00 -5.38
N GLU A 99 -42.47 8.19 -6.42
CA GLU A 99 -43.67 8.26 -7.27
C GLU A 99 -44.95 7.91 -6.49
N HIS A 100 -44.90 6.90 -5.60
CA HIS A 100 -46.02 6.58 -4.72
C HIS A 100 -46.31 7.71 -3.74
N LEU A 101 -45.27 8.34 -3.17
CA LEU A 101 -45.42 9.51 -2.30
C LEU A 101 -46.06 10.70 -3.03
N ASP A 102 -45.75 10.90 -4.31
CA ASP A 102 -46.38 11.95 -5.12
C ASP A 102 -47.88 11.71 -5.28
N ASN A 103 -48.29 10.47 -5.49
CA ASN A 103 -49.72 10.11 -5.49
C ASN A 103 -50.38 10.38 -4.13
N LEU A 104 -49.72 10.03 -3.01
CA LEU A 104 -50.23 10.33 -1.66
C LEU A 104 -50.44 11.83 -1.45
N LEU A 105 -49.51 12.67 -1.94
CA LEU A 105 -49.65 14.12 -1.88
C LEU A 105 -50.91 14.59 -2.62
N THR A 106 -51.21 14.04 -3.81
CA THR A 106 -52.41 14.45 -4.56
C THR A 106 -53.72 14.15 -3.83
N TYR A 107 -53.75 13.09 -3.00
CA TYR A 107 -54.96 12.68 -2.28
C TYR A 107 -55.31 13.59 -1.11
N ILE A 108 -54.31 14.09 -0.38
CA ILE A 108 -54.56 14.87 0.84
C ILE A 108 -54.43 16.38 0.62
N ARG A 109 -53.67 16.81 -0.39
CA ARG A 109 -53.50 18.24 -0.71
C ARG A 109 -54.81 19.05 -0.82
N PRO A 110 -55.91 18.54 -1.40
CA PRO A 110 -57.18 19.27 -1.47
C PRO A 110 -57.83 19.55 -0.10
N TYR A 111 -57.43 18.81 0.94
CA TYR A 111 -58.04 18.85 2.28
C TYR A 111 -57.15 19.53 3.32
N GLN A 112 -56.11 20.24 2.87
CA GLN A 112 -55.21 20.99 3.74
C GLN A 112 -55.93 22.18 4.38
N VAL A 113 -56.03 22.18 5.71
CA VAL A 113 -56.57 23.33 6.46
C VAL A 113 -55.48 24.42 6.58
N VAL A 114 -55.81 25.63 6.15
CA VAL A 114 -54.84 26.70 5.79
C VAL A 114 -54.11 27.34 7.00
N ALA A 115 -52.86 27.71 6.71
CA ALA A 115 -51.93 28.64 7.37
C ALA A 115 -51.03 28.13 8.51
N GLY A 116 -51.56 27.59 9.61
CA GLY A 116 -50.71 27.32 10.79
C GLY A 116 -49.95 25.99 10.72
N LYS A 117 -50.69 24.89 10.52
CA LYS A 117 -50.12 23.54 10.59
C LYS A 117 -49.37 23.15 9.32
N ALA A 118 -49.84 23.54 8.14
CA ALA A 118 -49.13 23.30 6.88
C ALA A 118 -47.75 24.00 6.82
N ALA A 119 -47.62 25.19 7.42
CA ALA A 119 -46.33 25.88 7.56
C ALA A 119 -45.38 25.12 8.50
N LYS A 120 -45.91 24.56 9.61
CA LYS A 120 -45.15 23.68 10.51
C LYS A 120 -44.67 22.41 9.78
N SER A 121 -45.54 21.77 8.99
CA SER A 121 -45.18 20.61 8.15
C SER A 121 -44.04 20.94 7.18
N ALA A 122 -44.16 22.06 6.45
CA ALA A 122 -43.11 22.48 5.52
C ALA A 122 -41.77 22.75 6.23
N SER A 123 -41.81 23.36 7.42
CA SER A 123 -40.61 23.62 8.22
C SER A 123 -39.96 22.33 8.74
N ALA A 124 -40.74 21.37 9.24
CA ALA A 124 -40.22 20.10 9.75
C ALA A 124 -39.53 19.29 8.64
N SER A 125 -40.14 19.23 7.46
CA SER A 125 -39.58 18.56 6.28
C SER A 125 -38.28 19.21 5.79
N PHE A 126 -38.23 20.55 5.81
CA PHE A 126 -37.00 21.27 5.46
C PHE A 126 -35.87 20.96 6.45
N VAL A 127 -36.16 20.95 7.76
CA VAL A 127 -35.18 20.58 8.79
C VAL A 127 -34.68 19.15 8.61
N ALA A 128 -35.56 18.18 8.34
CA ALA A 128 -35.17 16.78 8.12
C ALA A 128 -34.28 16.61 6.87
N TYR A 129 -34.63 17.30 5.77
CA TYR A 129 -33.83 17.35 4.56
C TYR A 129 -32.44 17.95 4.83
N THR A 130 -32.38 19.15 5.42
CA THR A 130 -31.13 19.83 5.73
C THR A 130 -30.27 19.04 6.71
N LYS A 131 -30.86 18.39 7.72
CA LYS A 131 -30.14 17.51 8.66
C LYS A 131 -29.44 16.36 7.93
N THR A 132 -30.15 15.72 7.00
CA THR A 132 -29.61 14.60 6.22
C THR A 132 -28.45 15.06 5.33
N ILE A 133 -28.66 16.14 4.57
CA ILE A 133 -27.62 16.69 3.69
C ILE A 133 -26.40 17.15 4.48
N ASN A 134 -26.59 17.90 5.58
CA ASN A 134 -25.47 18.40 6.39
C ASN A 134 -24.69 17.27 7.07
N SER A 135 -25.39 16.25 7.57
CA SER A 135 -24.73 15.06 8.14
C SER A 135 -23.83 14.37 7.12
N LYS A 136 -24.26 14.30 5.86
CA LYS A 136 -23.51 13.66 4.76
C LYS A 136 -22.39 14.55 4.22
N LEU A 137 -22.56 15.86 4.20
CA LEU A 137 -21.46 16.79 3.90
C LEU A 137 -20.35 16.70 4.94
N ASN A 138 -20.70 16.56 6.23
CA ASN A 138 -19.73 16.41 7.30
C ASN A 138 -18.98 15.07 7.24
N SER A 139 -19.65 13.95 6.93
CA SER A 139 -18.98 12.65 6.73
C SER A 139 -18.00 12.73 5.57
N PHE A 140 -18.45 13.25 4.42
CA PHE A 140 -17.59 13.45 3.25
C PHE A 140 -16.38 14.34 3.55
N GLN A 141 -16.56 15.48 4.23
CA GLN A 141 -15.46 16.36 4.61
C GLN A 141 -14.45 15.66 5.54
N THR A 142 -14.93 14.85 6.48
CA THR A 142 -14.08 14.10 7.42
C THR A 142 -13.25 13.05 6.68
N GLU A 143 -13.87 12.30 5.78
CA GLU A 143 -13.21 11.27 4.99
C GLU A 143 -12.19 11.87 4.00
N ALA A 144 -12.55 12.95 3.31
CA ALA A 144 -11.64 13.69 2.44
C ALA A 144 -10.40 14.21 3.21
N SER A 145 -10.60 14.71 4.43
CA SER A 145 -9.49 15.18 5.29
C SER A 145 -8.57 14.03 5.71
N SER A 146 -9.14 12.89 6.09
CA SER A 146 -8.38 11.67 6.46
C SER A 146 -7.55 11.13 5.28
N ILE A 147 -8.13 11.13 4.07
CA ILE A 147 -7.43 10.73 2.86
C ILE A 147 -6.27 11.70 2.57
N LEU A 148 -6.50 13.02 2.71
CA LEU A 148 -5.46 14.04 2.49
C LEU A 148 -4.30 13.88 3.47
N ASP A 149 -4.58 13.59 4.74
CA ASP A 149 -3.56 13.29 5.76
C ASP A 149 -2.75 12.03 5.40
N THR A 150 -3.43 10.99 4.91
CA THR A 150 -2.79 9.74 4.48
C THR A 150 -1.88 9.95 3.26
N ILE A 151 -2.36 10.71 2.27
CA ILE A 151 -1.56 11.10 1.09
C ILE A 151 -0.32 11.90 1.51
N SER A 152 -0.47 12.81 2.47
CA SER A 152 0.64 13.62 2.97
C SER A 152 1.71 12.76 3.65
N LYS A 153 1.30 11.80 4.50
CA LYS A 153 2.22 10.83 5.12
C LYS A 153 2.94 9.96 4.10
N TYR A 154 2.24 9.48 3.07
CA TYR A 154 2.88 8.69 2.01
C TYR A 154 3.87 9.53 1.20
N LYS A 155 3.57 10.79 0.92
CA LYS A 155 4.49 11.71 0.24
C LYS A 155 5.77 11.93 1.05
N GLU A 156 5.65 12.16 2.36
CA GLU A 156 6.80 12.30 3.26
C GLU A 156 7.65 11.02 3.29
N SER A 157 7.02 9.86 3.46
CA SER A 157 7.69 8.56 3.46
C SER A 157 8.43 8.28 2.16
N ALA A 158 7.78 8.53 1.02
CA ALA A 158 8.38 8.36 -0.30
C ALA A 158 9.57 9.30 -0.51
N SER A 159 9.49 10.54 -0.01
CA SER A 159 10.59 11.51 -0.09
C SER A 159 11.79 11.07 0.75
N SER A 160 11.55 10.51 1.95
CA SER A 160 12.62 9.95 2.81
C SER A 160 13.31 8.77 2.11
N LEU A 161 12.53 7.81 1.61
CA LEU A 161 13.05 6.64 0.89
C LEU A 161 13.85 7.04 -0.36
N ALA A 162 13.37 8.02 -1.12
CA ALA A 162 14.10 8.54 -2.27
C ALA A 162 15.45 9.15 -1.86
N SER A 163 15.48 9.92 -0.77
CA SER A 163 16.73 10.50 -0.24
C SER A 163 17.70 9.41 0.24
N GLU A 164 17.21 8.39 0.93
CA GLU A 164 18.04 7.26 1.40
C GLU A 164 18.59 6.43 0.24
N SER A 165 17.79 6.26 -0.82
CA SER A 165 18.20 5.59 -2.07
C SER A 165 19.30 6.37 -2.78
N GLU A 166 19.17 7.70 -2.87
CA GLU A 166 20.20 8.56 -3.48
C GLU A 166 21.53 8.46 -2.72
N VAL A 167 21.49 8.53 -1.38
CA VAL A 167 22.69 8.37 -0.53
C VAL A 167 23.32 6.99 -0.70
N SER A 168 22.48 5.93 -0.75
CA SER A 168 22.99 4.57 -0.98
C SER A 168 23.63 4.42 -2.36
N ASN A 169 23.04 5.01 -3.39
CA ASN A 169 23.58 5.01 -4.74
C ASN A 169 24.94 5.72 -4.82
N GLN A 170 25.09 6.86 -4.14
CA GLN A 170 26.37 7.54 -4.02
C GLN A 170 27.43 6.68 -3.33
N ARG A 171 27.06 5.99 -2.23
CA ARG A 171 27.97 5.06 -1.54
C ARG A 171 28.39 3.89 -2.42
N ILE A 172 27.46 3.32 -3.19
CA ILE A 172 27.76 2.25 -4.14
C ILE A 172 28.77 2.72 -5.19
N LYS A 173 28.57 3.91 -5.77
CA LYS A 173 29.53 4.48 -6.74
C LYS A 173 30.91 4.70 -6.15
N VAL A 174 31.00 5.20 -4.92
CA VAL A 174 32.29 5.38 -4.23
C VAL A 174 32.99 4.04 -3.99
N LEU A 175 32.25 3.01 -3.58
CA LEU A 175 32.80 1.66 -3.41
C LEU A 175 33.24 1.09 -4.76
N GLU A 176 32.40 1.18 -5.78
CA GLU A 176 32.72 0.72 -7.14
C GLU A 176 34.03 1.34 -7.64
N ALA A 177 34.19 2.65 -7.45
CA ALA A 177 35.44 3.32 -7.80
C ALA A 177 36.63 2.76 -7.01
N HIS A 178 36.55 2.71 -5.69
CA HIS A 178 37.64 2.22 -4.84
C HIS A 178 38.03 0.74 -5.10
N TYR A 179 37.07 -0.11 -5.45
CA TYR A 179 37.32 -1.53 -5.69
C TYR A 179 37.79 -1.83 -7.12
N PHE A 180 37.30 -1.09 -8.13
CA PHE A 180 37.41 -1.49 -9.53
C PHE A 180 37.89 -0.41 -10.51
N ASP A 181 37.88 0.88 -10.16
CA ASP A 181 38.24 1.98 -11.06
C ASP A 181 39.50 2.73 -10.60
N ASP A 182 40.47 2.90 -11.49
CA ASP A 182 41.77 3.52 -11.19
C ASP A 182 41.78 5.04 -11.46
N SER A 183 40.64 5.72 -11.29
CA SER A 183 40.48 7.10 -11.76
C SER A 183 41.29 8.14 -10.98
N GLU A 184 41.44 8.00 -9.66
CA GLU A 184 42.26 8.90 -8.82
C GLU A 184 43.30 8.18 -7.94
N GLU A 185 42.95 7.02 -7.37
CA GLU A 185 43.85 6.15 -6.62
C GLU A 185 43.83 4.75 -7.22
N GLU A 186 44.93 4.00 -7.07
CA GLU A 186 45.02 2.62 -7.54
C GLU A 186 43.97 1.75 -6.81
N SER A 187 43.04 1.20 -7.59
CA SER A 187 41.95 0.36 -7.11
C SER A 187 42.47 -0.89 -6.42
N LEU A 188 41.63 -1.46 -5.55
CA LEU A 188 41.99 -2.72 -4.90
C LEU A 188 42.28 -3.83 -5.93
N SER A 189 41.53 -3.87 -7.03
CA SER A 189 41.74 -4.84 -8.11
C SER A 189 43.16 -4.73 -8.69
N THR A 190 43.59 -3.53 -9.04
CA THR A 190 44.92 -3.29 -9.62
C THR A 190 46.03 -3.58 -8.60
N ARG A 191 45.82 -3.21 -7.33
CA ARG A 191 46.76 -3.54 -6.25
C ARG A 191 46.92 -5.05 -6.05
N ILE A 192 45.83 -5.82 -6.09
CA ILE A 192 45.87 -7.29 -5.99
C ILE A 192 46.63 -7.87 -7.18
N ASN A 193 46.32 -7.45 -8.41
CA ASN A 193 47.03 -7.92 -9.60
C ASN A 193 48.54 -7.61 -9.51
N SER A 194 48.91 -6.40 -9.09
CA SER A 194 50.32 -6.03 -8.90
C SER A 194 51.02 -6.86 -7.82
N PHE A 195 50.27 -7.27 -6.80
CA PHE A 195 50.78 -8.10 -5.72
C PHE A 195 51.00 -9.53 -6.20
N GLU A 196 50.05 -10.08 -6.96
CA GLU A 196 50.18 -11.40 -7.61
C GLU A 196 51.38 -11.44 -8.55
N GLU A 197 51.56 -10.43 -9.42
CA GLU A 197 52.73 -10.33 -10.32
C GLU A 197 54.05 -10.33 -9.55
N LYS A 198 54.15 -9.54 -8.47
CA LYS A 198 55.35 -9.51 -7.61
C LYS A 198 55.58 -10.84 -6.90
N LEU A 199 54.51 -11.57 -6.57
CA LEU A 199 54.60 -12.88 -5.92
C LEU A 199 55.17 -13.91 -6.90
N GLU A 200 54.68 -13.90 -8.14
CA GLU A 200 55.17 -14.75 -9.22
C GLU A 200 56.65 -14.46 -9.53
N GLU A 201 57.02 -13.19 -9.69
CA GLU A 201 58.40 -12.79 -9.96
C GLU A 201 59.36 -13.22 -8.84
N ASN A 202 58.94 -13.07 -7.58
CA ASN A 202 59.74 -13.53 -6.45
C ASN A 202 59.82 -15.05 -6.38
N TYR A 203 58.73 -15.75 -6.71
CA TYR A 203 58.74 -17.21 -6.77
C TYR A 203 59.71 -17.72 -7.84
N GLU A 204 59.69 -17.14 -9.04
CA GLU A 204 60.64 -17.47 -10.12
C GLU A 204 62.09 -17.23 -9.68
N LYS A 205 62.38 -16.09 -9.04
CA LYS A 205 63.73 -15.81 -8.49
C LYS A 205 64.17 -16.83 -7.45
N ILE A 206 63.27 -17.23 -6.55
CA ILE A 206 63.58 -18.25 -5.54
C ILE A 206 63.89 -19.60 -6.22
N GLN A 207 63.12 -19.97 -7.24
CA GLN A 207 63.39 -21.20 -8.00
C GLN A 207 64.73 -21.12 -8.73
N GLN A 208 65.06 -19.98 -9.34
CA GLN A 208 66.35 -19.77 -9.97
C GLN A 208 67.50 -19.89 -8.96
N TYR A 209 67.41 -19.23 -7.80
CA TYR A 209 68.42 -19.37 -6.75
C TYR A 209 68.55 -20.81 -6.24
N LYS A 210 67.44 -21.54 -6.13
CA LYS A 210 67.47 -22.95 -5.75
C LYS A 210 68.21 -23.81 -6.79
N SER A 211 67.95 -23.56 -8.07
CA SER A 211 68.65 -24.23 -9.17
C SER A 211 70.14 -23.88 -9.18
N ASP A 212 70.50 -22.60 -9.18
CA ASP A 212 71.90 -22.16 -9.24
C ASP A 212 72.73 -22.66 -8.03
N LEU A 213 72.16 -22.63 -6.83
CA LEU A 213 72.90 -22.94 -5.59
C LEU A 213 72.92 -24.43 -5.27
N LEU A 214 71.81 -25.14 -5.45
CA LEU A 214 71.62 -26.48 -4.88
C LEU A 214 71.51 -27.57 -5.95
N ASP A 215 70.56 -27.42 -6.89
CA ASP A 215 70.13 -28.53 -7.74
C ASP A 215 70.88 -28.60 -9.08
N GLY A 216 71.29 -27.45 -9.62
CA GLY A 216 71.88 -27.29 -10.94
C GLY A 216 70.79 -27.17 -12.01
N ASP A 217 71.19 -27.00 -13.26
CA ASP A 217 70.28 -27.08 -14.40
C ASP A 217 70.84 -28.03 -15.48
N ASN A 218 70.11 -28.19 -16.59
CA ASN A 218 70.54 -29.07 -17.69
C ASN A 218 71.82 -28.59 -18.41
N SER A 219 72.27 -27.37 -18.15
CA SER A 219 73.36 -26.69 -18.85
C SER A 219 74.58 -26.46 -17.94
N ASN A 220 74.36 -26.26 -16.64
CA ASN A 220 75.36 -25.93 -15.64
C ASN A 220 75.17 -26.76 -14.36
N GLU A 221 76.27 -27.23 -13.78
CA GLU A 221 76.24 -27.85 -12.46
C GLU A 221 75.90 -26.81 -11.37
N SER A 222 75.34 -27.26 -10.25
CA SER A 222 75.07 -26.37 -9.12
C SER A 222 76.36 -25.91 -8.46
N ILE A 223 76.36 -24.73 -7.85
CA ILE A 223 77.50 -24.26 -7.06
C ILE A 223 77.85 -25.28 -5.95
N ALA A 224 76.86 -25.94 -5.34
CA ALA A 224 77.11 -27.01 -4.38
C ALA A 224 77.82 -28.23 -5.01
N SER A 225 77.46 -28.63 -6.22
CA SER A 225 78.14 -29.69 -6.99
C SER A 225 79.58 -29.29 -7.30
N GLU A 226 79.79 -28.08 -7.84
CA GLU A 226 81.12 -27.56 -8.17
C GLU A 226 82.04 -27.49 -6.95
N ILE A 227 81.53 -27.04 -5.80
CA ILE A 227 82.29 -27.02 -4.53
C ILE A 227 82.65 -28.44 -4.10
N ASN A 228 81.72 -29.39 -4.18
CA ASN A 228 81.98 -30.78 -3.81
C ASN A 228 83.03 -31.42 -4.74
N SER A 229 82.93 -31.20 -6.06
CA SER A 229 83.92 -31.70 -7.02
C SER A 229 85.29 -31.06 -6.82
N ALA A 230 85.36 -29.75 -6.54
CA ALA A 230 86.60 -29.08 -6.22
C ALA A 230 87.23 -29.61 -4.92
N LEU A 231 86.41 -29.93 -3.92
CA LEU A 231 86.86 -30.54 -2.66
C LEU A 231 87.44 -31.94 -2.91
N GLU A 232 86.74 -32.81 -3.65
CA GLU A 232 87.22 -34.15 -3.99
C GLU A 232 88.54 -34.11 -4.78
N LEU A 233 88.67 -33.18 -5.73
CA LEU A 233 89.92 -32.95 -6.46
C LEU A 233 91.04 -32.51 -5.52
N ALA A 234 90.79 -31.54 -4.64
CA ALA A 234 91.79 -31.06 -3.69
C ALA A 234 92.23 -32.17 -2.71
N GLU A 235 91.31 -33.03 -2.28
CA GLU A 235 91.62 -34.20 -1.46
C GLU A 235 92.49 -35.21 -2.22
N THR A 236 92.14 -35.53 -3.47
CA THR A 236 92.89 -36.44 -4.33
C THR A 236 94.30 -35.93 -4.65
N GLU A 237 94.44 -34.65 -4.98
CA GLU A 237 95.73 -34.01 -5.20
C GLU A 237 96.57 -34.00 -3.92
N SER A 238 95.97 -33.72 -2.77
CA SER A 238 96.64 -33.77 -1.46
C SER A 238 97.17 -35.18 -1.15
N GLU A 239 96.38 -36.22 -1.42
CA GLU A 239 96.84 -37.62 -1.30
C GLU A 239 97.97 -37.96 -2.27
N THR A 240 97.87 -37.49 -3.51
CA THR A 240 98.89 -37.70 -4.54
C THR A 240 100.20 -37.02 -4.17
N ILE A 241 100.15 -35.78 -3.69
CA ILE A 241 101.31 -35.03 -3.19
C ILE A 241 101.94 -35.76 -2.01
N LYS A 242 101.14 -36.24 -1.04
CA LYS A 242 101.65 -37.04 0.07
C LYS A 242 102.35 -38.31 -0.41
N SER A 243 101.78 -39.00 -1.41
CA SER A 243 102.38 -40.19 -2.02
C SER A 243 103.72 -39.88 -2.69
N LEU A 244 103.77 -38.86 -3.55
CA LEU A 244 105.01 -38.40 -4.22
C LEU A 244 106.08 -37.95 -3.21
N LEU A 245 105.70 -37.22 -2.15
CA LEU A 245 106.61 -36.85 -1.06
C LEU A 245 107.19 -38.07 -0.36
N ASN A 246 106.38 -39.09 -0.10
CA ASN A 246 106.84 -40.35 0.47
C ASN A 246 107.78 -41.09 -0.48
N GLU A 247 107.52 -41.07 -1.78
CA GLU A 247 108.36 -41.70 -2.79
C GLU A 247 109.73 -41.01 -2.93
N VAL A 248 109.75 -39.67 -2.94
CA VAL A 248 110.98 -38.86 -2.91
C VAL A 248 111.77 -39.12 -1.63
N LYS A 249 111.08 -39.18 -0.47
CA LYS A 249 111.70 -39.52 0.81
C LYS A 249 112.26 -40.94 0.85
N GLY A 250 111.66 -41.87 0.10
CA GLY A 250 112.20 -43.21 -0.15
C GLY A 250 113.48 -43.16 -0.97
N LYS A 251 113.47 -42.48 -2.12
CA LYS A 251 114.65 -42.35 -3.00
C LYS A 251 115.84 -41.64 -2.35
N LEU A 252 115.58 -40.70 -1.43
CA LEU A 252 116.61 -40.01 -0.62
C LEU A 252 117.23 -40.88 0.49
N LYS A 253 116.62 -42.01 0.85
CA LYS A 253 117.20 -42.99 1.79
C LYS A 253 118.10 -44.02 1.11
N ASP A 254 118.02 -44.13 -0.21
CA ASP A 254 118.80 -45.08 -1.03
C ASP A 254 120.07 -44.45 -1.65
N LEU A 255 120.40 -43.21 -1.27
CA LEU A 255 121.64 -42.46 -1.58
C LEU A 255 122.53 -42.38 -0.35
#